data_AF-A0A3D3XBP1-F1
#
_entry.id   AF-A0A3D3XBP1-F1
#
_cell.length_a   1.000
_cell.length_b   1.000
_cell.length_c   1.000
_cell.angle_alpha   90.00
_cell.angle_beta   90.00
_cell.angle_gamma   90.00
#
_symmetry.space_group_name_H-M   'P 1'
#
loop_
_entity.id
_entity.type
_entity.pdbx_description
1 polymer ?
#
loop_
_entity_poly.entity_id
_entity_poly.type
_entity_poly.pdbx_seq_one_letter_code
_entity_poly.pdbx_strand_id
1 'polypeptide(L)' 'FGSPWRTGIEDGMSTWTFGYYSYDFSGKGLGRDLMIKFNKAGIVRSYAFNTTETGETPKPDSE' A
#
# COMPACT_ATOMS: atom_id res chain seq x y z
N PHE A 1 -5.40 -5.97 3.76
CA PHE A 1 -4.43 -6.29 2.68
C PHE A 1 -4.31 -7.78 2.35
N GLY A 2 -4.98 -8.70 3.05
CA GLY A 2 -4.97 -10.13 2.67
C GLY A 2 -3.60 -10.78 2.84
N SER A 3 -3.33 -11.86 2.08
CA SER A 3 -1.99 -12.44 2.00
C SER A 3 -1.08 -11.59 1.10
N PRO A 4 0.21 -11.44 1.42
CA PRO A 4 1.13 -10.67 0.59
C PRO A 4 1.28 -11.34 -0.77
N TRP A 5 1.23 -10.55 -1.84
CA TRP A 5 1.48 -11.05 -3.19
C TRP A 5 2.97 -11.34 -3.41
N ARG A 6 3.84 -10.72 -2.61
CA ARG A 6 5.29 -10.97 -2.61
C ARG A 6 5.85 -10.91 -1.20
N THR A 7 6.68 -11.89 -0.87
CA THR A 7 7.53 -11.88 0.33
C THR A 7 8.99 -11.96 -0.09
N GLY A 8 9.88 -11.34 0.68
CA GLY A 8 11.31 -11.37 0.45
C GLY A 8 12.11 -11.33 1.74
N ILE A 9 13.43 -11.50 1.60
CA ILE A 9 14.39 -11.28 2.68
C ILE A 9 15.45 -10.30 2.17
N GLU A 10 15.69 -9.24 2.93
CA GLU A 10 16.68 -8.21 2.67
C GLU A 10 17.55 -8.10 3.93
N ASP A 11 18.84 -8.45 3.85
CA ASP A 11 19.77 -8.46 5.00
C ASP A 11 19.29 -9.28 6.23
N GLY A 12 18.58 -10.39 5.97
CA GLY A 12 17.99 -11.24 7.03
C GLY A 12 16.73 -10.65 7.67
N MET A 13 16.20 -9.55 7.13
CA MET A 13 14.93 -8.94 7.50
C MET A 13 13.85 -9.38 6.52
N SER A 14 12.73 -9.89 7.03
CA SER A 14 11.60 -10.25 6.17
C SER A 14 10.93 -9.00 5.63
N THR A 15 10.50 -9.03 4.37
CA THR A 15 9.76 -7.95 3.73
C THR A 15 8.51 -8.51 3.07
N TRP A 16 7.37 -7.91 3.37
CA TRP A 16 6.09 -8.29 2.79
C TRP A 16 5.56 -7.13 1.98
N THR A 17 5.23 -7.41 0.72
CA THR A 17 4.58 -6.46 -0.17
C THR A 17 3.15 -6.92 -0.42
N PHE A 18 2.23 -5.99 -0.31
CA PHE A 18 0.82 -6.13 -0.60
C PHE A 18 0.49 -5.17 -1.74
N GLY A 19 -0.12 -5.68 -2.80
CA GLY A 19 -0.63 -4.90 -3.90
C GLY A 19 -2.14 -5.10 -3.94
N TYR A 20 -2.88 -4.01 -4.03
CA TYR A 20 -4.32 -4.03 -4.19
C TYR A 20 -4.67 -3.14 -5.37
N TYR A 21 -5.12 -3.78 -6.44
CA TYR A 21 -5.62 -3.10 -7.64
C TYR A 21 -7.10 -3.38 -7.75
N SER A 22 -7.92 -2.34 -7.63
CA SER A 22 -9.35 -2.41 -7.91
C SER A 22 -9.75 -1.30 -8.87
N TYR A 23 -10.85 -1.51 -9.58
CA TYR A 23 -11.51 -0.43 -10.31
C TYR A 23 -12.58 0.15 -9.42
N ASP A 24 -12.65 1.48 -9.31
CA ASP A 24 -13.81 2.12 -8.70
C ASP A 24 -15.00 2.14 -9.68
N PHE A 25 -16.16 2.58 -9.20
CA PHE A 25 -17.36 2.74 -10.03
C PHE A 25 -17.21 3.81 -11.13
N SER A 26 -16.16 4.63 -11.09
CA SER A 26 -15.83 5.64 -12.10
C SER A 26 -14.87 5.12 -13.18
N GLY A 27 -14.41 3.87 -13.07
CA GLY A 27 -13.42 3.28 -13.98
C GLY A 27 -11.98 3.75 -13.73
N LYS A 28 -11.73 4.54 -12.67
CA LYS A 28 -10.38 4.90 -12.24
C LYS A 28 -9.73 3.67 -11.56
N GLY A 29 -8.53 3.32 -12.02
CA GLY A 29 -7.73 2.28 -11.40
C GLY A 29 -7.21 2.75 -10.03
N LEU A 30 -7.72 2.15 -8.96
CA LEU A 30 -7.23 2.32 -7.60
C LEU A 30 -6.11 1.30 -7.35
N GLY A 31 -4.87 1.77 -7.43
CA GLY A 31 -3.69 1.02 -7.04
C GLY A 31 -3.28 1.42 -5.62
N ARG A 32 -3.19 0.46 -4.72
CA ARG A 32 -2.65 0.63 -3.36
C ARG A 32 -1.56 -0.38 -3.12
N ASP A 33 -0.37 0.12 -2.79
CA ASP A 33 0.80 -0.69 -2.50
C ASP A 33 1.24 -0.45 -1.05
N LEU A 34 1.35 -1.53 -0.28
CA LEU A 34 1.85 -1.51 1.09
C LEU A 34 3.07 -2.43 1.19
N MET A 35 4.21 -1.88 1.55
CA MET A 35 5.41 -2.63 1.88
C MET A 35 5.66 -2.57 3.37
N ILE A 36 5.92 -3.72 3.99
CA ILE A 36 6.25 -3.86 5.41
C ILE A 36 7.62 -4.51 5.52
N LYS A 37 8.51 -3.92 6.31
CA LYS A 37 9.80 -4.50 6.67
C LYS A 37 9.77 -4.94 8.13
N PHE A 38 10.17 -6.17 8.37
CA PHE A 38 10.24 -6.78 9.70
C PHE A 38 11.69 -6.85 10.16
N ASN A 39 11.91 -6.78 11.47
CA ASN A 39 13.22 -7.07 12.05
C ASN A 39 13.44 -8.60 12.16
N LYS A 40 14.62 -9.02 12.63
CA LYS A 40 14.98 -10.44 12.81
C LYS A 40 14.08 -11.20 13.81
N ALA A 41 13.38 -10.48 14.69
CA ALA A 41 12.42 -11.06 15.62
C ALA A 41 10.99 -11.17 15.04
N GLY A 42 10.79 -10.80 13.77
CA GLY A 42 9.47 -10.82 13.13
C GLY A 42 8.57 -9.63 13.51
N ILE A 43 9.12 -8.57 14.12
CA ILE A 43 8.38 -7.37 14.51
C ILE A 43 8.49 -6.33 13.40
N VAL A 44 7.41 -5.62 13.11
CA VAL A 44 7.39 -4.54 12.12
C VAL A 44 8.39 -3.45 12.52
N ARG A 45 9.36 -3.19 11.64
CA ARG A 45 10.37 -2.14 11.80
C ARG A 45 9.99 -0.87 11.05
N SER A 46 9.46 -1.02 9.84
CA SER A 46 8.99 0.11 9.02
C SER A 46 7.95 -0.34 8.01
N TYR A 47 7.18 0.60 7.50
CA TYR A 47 6.25 0.38 6.40
C TYR A 47 6.25 1.57 5.44
N ALA A 48 5.90 1.32 4.19
CA ALA A 48 5.70 2.33 3.15
C ALA A 48 4.37 2.05 2.45
N PHE A 49 3.53 3.08 2.35
CA PHE A 49 2.21 2.98 1.72
C PHE A 49 2.11 3.99 0.58
N ASN A 50 1.71 3.51 -0.59
CA ASN A 50 1.45 4.31 -1.78
C ASN A 50 0.02 4.06 -2.27
N THR A 51 -0.65 5.11 -2.71
CA THR A 51 -1.99 5.02 -3.29
C THR A 51 -2.09 5.93 -4.51
N THR A 52 -2.76 5.46 -5.56
CA THR A 52 -3.14 6.28 -6.72
C THR A 52 -4.47 6.99 -6.52
N GLU A 53 -5.10 6.79 -5.35
CA GLU A 53 -6.26 7.55 -4.90
C GLU A 53 -5.80 8.99 -4.64
N THR A 54 -5.74 9.79 -5.70
CA THR A 54 -5.73 11.25 -5.58
C THR A 54 -7.07 11.59 -4.97
N GLY A 55 -7.08 11.89 -3.66
CA GLY A 55 -8.22 12.54 -3.05
C GLY A 55 -8.47 13.83 -3.83
N GLU A 56 -9.43 13.79 -4.76
CA GLU A 56 -10.16 14.98 -5.13
C GLU A 56 -10.82 15.43 -3.83
N THR A 57 -10.11 16.25 -3.04
CA THR A 57 -10.77 17.19 -2.15
C THR A 57 -11.74 17.93 -3.06
N PRO A 58 -13.07 17.82 -2.84
CA PRO A 58 -13.99 18.71 -3.53
C PRO A 58 -13.47 20.11 -3.21
N LYS A 59 -13.10 20.89 -4.24
CA LYS A 59 -12.96 22.34 -4.03
C LYS A 59 -14.28 22.76 -3.38
N PRO A 60 -14.26 23.42 -2.20
CA PRO A 60 -15.48 24.02 -1.71
C PRO A 60 -15.97 24.93 -2.84
N ASP A 61 -17.16 24.65 -3.34
CA ASP A 61 -17.81 25.48 -4.35
C ASP A 61 -17.70 26.92 -3.84
N SER A 62 -16.99 27.75 -4.60
CA SER A 62 -16.87 29.16 -4.26
C SER A 62 -18.23 29.78 -4.54
N GLU A 63 -19.02 29.93 -3.49
CA GLU A 63 -20.26 30.73 -3.45
C GLU A 63 -19.94 32.23 -3.52
#